data_AF-A0A182TUE5-F1
#
_entry.id   AF-A0A182TUE5-F1
#
_cell.length_a   1.000
_cell.length_b   1.000
_cell.length_c   1.000
_cell.angle_alpha   90.00
_cell.angle_beta   90.00
_cell.angle_gamma   90.00
#
_symmetry.space_group_name_H-M   'P 1'
#
loop_
_entity.id
_entity.type
_entity.pdbx_description
1 polymer ?
#
loop_
_entity_poly.entity_id
_entity_poly.type
_entity_poly.pdbx_seq_one_letter_code
_entity_poly.pdbx_strand_id
1 'polypeptide(L)'
;MLLTRCGTSVTAIHTVRQRWPAAFPTLAVKPATRWLHQTSPAHSPFTIAPLPERKFVRVQGSDAVSFLQGLMSNDMRHLEHSSTVYAMFLKANGRVFCDTLIYKRPGAEPADYLLECDAAVAPRLEKHLKLYRLRKKVQVEQDATYRVWAAFKEAVQEEEEMPAASDLACPEGRLHVFKDPRLPRLGYRVLTDVQEPNECKTRLKRIFPEAETVADSALPYTAFRYSLGVGEGETNLPDGKCFPLECNCDLLHGVSFHKGCYIGQELTARTYHTGVIRKRLMPLELDAPHRLADCDPEALRDVEIKNEEGSAVGKLRGLAGNRALGLLRIEKVLPEGKPLTINVAGESVVRCRTSKPACNTMATTSAPSSTVGRESAASSASEPTAHPSIPFRCELCGLSESCDYRGRRPPFASKIELPEECYVMRDPFAPPPQAVPDKPASEHYLLLGADCHSCRRTVCKASECSFFYGATFCRQCSVQRVQEFPLEVRSKIKKQFS
;
A
#
# COMPACT_ATOMS: atom_id res chain seq x y z
N MET A 1 55.72 32.82 1.83
CA MET A 1 55.20 33.57 2.99
C MET A 1 54.48 32.54 3.86
N LEU A 2 54.91 32.16 5.08
CA LEU A 2 55.24 32.96 6.28
C LEU A 2 54.01 33.79 6.73
N LEU A 3 53.44 33.73 7.94
CA LEU A 3 53.62 32.92 9.19
C LEU A 3 52.20 32.65 9.79
N THR A 4 51.90 32.10 10.98
CA THR A 4 52.63 31.85 12.26
C THR A 4 52.07 30.58 12.98
N ARG A 5 51.94 30.59 14.33
CA ARG A 5 51.38 29.57 15.25
C ARG A 5 50.92 30.25 16.57
N CYS A 6 50.08 29.59 17.37
CA CYS A 6 50.29 29.16 18.78
C CYS A 6 48.97 28.63 19.39
N GLY A 7 48.92 27.69 20.36
CA GLY A 7 49.92 26.80 21.00
C GLY A 7 49.16 25.73 21.83
N THR A 8 49.46 24.43 21.70
CA THR A 8 50.29 23.60 22.63
C THR A 8 49.85 23.47 24.09
N SER A 9 49.42 22.26 24.47
CA SER A 9 49.90 21.57 25.69
C SER A 9 49.79 20.05 25.51
N VAL A 10 50.81 19.29 25.93
CA VAL A 10 50.88 17.81 25.85
C VAL A 10 51.63 17.28 27.08
N THR A 11 51.00 16.36 27.81
CA THR A 11 51.61 15.42 28.78
C THR A 11 50.53 14.38 29.14
N ALA A 12 50.80 13.09 29.39
CA ALA A 12 51.97 12.26 29.10
C ALA A 12 51.49 10.79 29.00
N ILE A 13 52.26 9.93 28.33
CA ILE A 13 51.96 8.48 28.25
C ILE A 13 52.61 7.77 29.45
N HIS A 14 51.85 6.94 30.17
CA HIS A 14 52.41 5.90 31.02
C HIS A 14 51.77 4.54 30.71
N THR A 15 52.57 3.64 30.16
CA THR A 15 52.28 2.21 30.04
C THR A 15 52.81 1.49 31.29
N VAL A 16 51.95 0.77 31.99
CA VAL A 16 52.36 -0.29 32.93
C VAL A 16 51.61 -1.57 32.57
N ARG A 17 52.31 -2.69 32.63
CA ARG A 17 51.88 -3.98 32.11
C ARG A 17 51.91 -5.01 33.25
N GLN A 18 50.91 -5.90 33.26
CA GLN A 18 50.91 -7.29 33.77
C GLN A 18 50.09 -7.65 35.03
N ARG A 19 49.23 -8.65 34.75
CA ARG A 19 48.94 -9.90 35.50
C ARG A 19 47.87 -9.91 36.60
N TRP A 20 47.11 -11.01 36.54
CA TRP A 20 45.94 -11.38 37.34
C TRP A 20 46.36 -11.97 38.71
N PRO A 21 45.39 -12.07 39.64
CA PRO A 21 44.94 -13.41 40.02
C PRO A 21 43.42 -13.61 39.82
N ALA A 22 43.00 -14.87 39.80
CA ALA A 22 41.63 -15.27 39.48
C ALA A 22 40.71 -15.34 40.72
N ALA A 23 39.45 -14.92 40.54
CA ALA A 23 38.28 -15.49 41.20
C ALA A 23 37.00 -15.07 40.44
N PHE A 24 36.16 -16.03 40.04
CA PHE A 24 34.83 -15.74 39.50
C PHE A 24 33.88 -15.32 40.64
N PRO A 25 32.88 -14.48 40.33
CA PRO A 25 31.54 -15.05 40.22
C PRO A 25 30.99 -14.94 38.79
N THR A 26 30.37 -16.02 38.32
CA THR A 26 29.62 -16.06 37.07
C THR A 26 28.35 -15.23 37.15
N LEU A 27 28.46 -13.92 36.87
CA LEU A 27 27.31 -13.14 36.46
C LEU A 27 26.83 -13.66 35.11
N ALA A 28 25.79 -14.50 35.15
CA ALA A 28 25.13 -15.03 33.97
C ALA A 28 24.67 -13.86 33.09
N VAL A 29 25.31 -13.71 31.93
CA VAL A 29 24.79 -12.89 30.84
C VAL A 29 23.44 -13.49 30.47
N LYS A 30 22.35 -12.86 30.91
CA LYS A 30 21.01 -13.24 30.49
C LYS A 30 20.95 -13.02 28.98
N PRO A 31 20.79 -14.07 28.14
CA PRO A 31 20.37 -13.83 26.77
C PRO A 31 18.96 -13.24 26.86
N ALA A 32 18.71 -12.15 26.13
CA ALA A 32 17.39 -11.54 26.05
C ALA A 32 16.45 -12.35 25.14
N THR A 33 16.26 -13.63 25.47
CA THR A 33 15.37 -14.57 24.79
C THR A 33 14.27 -15.03 25.72
N ARG A 34 13.29 -14.15 25.97
CA ARG A 34 11.95 -14.60 26.41
C ARG A 34 10.83 -13.61 26.13
N TRP A 35 10.42 -13.55 24.86
CA TRP A 35 9.01 -13.34 24.52
C TRP A 35 8.49 -14.66 23.95
N LEU A 36 8.15 -15.59 24.85
CA LEU A 36 7.33 -16.75 24.51
C LEU A 36 5.89 -16.25 24.33
N HIS A 37 5.58 -15.69 23.17
CA HIS A 37 4.19 -15.48 22.78
C HIS A 37 3.59 -16.84 22.41
N GLN A 38 2.50 -17.19 23.09
CA GLN A 38 1.67 -18.33 22.72
C GLN A 38 1.02 -18.00 21.38
N THR A 39 1.22 -18.84 20.37
CA THR A 39 0.59 -18.68 19.05
C THR A 39 -0.85 -19.18 19.12
N SER A 40 -1.82 -18.28 18.98
CA SER A 40 -3.21 -18.66 18.73
C SER A 40 -3.37 -19.07 17.26
N PRO A 41 -3.97 -20.24 16.95
CA PRO A 41 -4.23 -20.60 15.57
C PRO A 41 -5.28 -19.69 14.93
N ALA A 42 -5.31 -19.62 13.60
CA ALA A 42 -6.36 -18.88 12.90
C ALA A 42 -7.65 -19.73 12.80
N HIS A 43 -8.73 -19.25 13.44
CA HIS A 43 -10.01 -19.97 13.68
C HIS A 43 -11.12 -19.69 12.65
N SER A 44 -10.79 -19.72 11.36
CA SER A 44 -11.82 -19.73 10.29
C SER A 44 -11.14 -20.11 8.97
N PRO A 45 -11.80 -20.87 8.07
CA PRO A 45 -11.13 -21.66 7.05
C PRO A 45 -10.38 -20.83 6.01
N PHE A 46 -9.11 -21.15 5.81
CA PHE A 46 -8.26 -20.58 4.76
C PHE A 46 -8.01 -21.60 3.65
N THR A 47 -7.97 -21.14 2.40
CA THR A 47 -7.36 -21.90 1.30
C THR A 47 -5.89 -21.53 1.21
N ILE A 48 -5.02 -22.53 1.16
CA ILE A 48 -3.57 -22.35 1.00
C ILE A 48 -3.15 -22.84 -0.38
N ALA A 49 -2.56 -21.96 -1.20
CA ALA A 49 -2.09 -22.29 -2.54
C ALA A 49 -0.57 -22.01 -2.68
N PRO A 50 0.22 -22.94 -3.25
CA PRO A 50 1.61 -22.68 -3.60
C PRO A 50 1.69 -21.71 -4.78
N LEU A 51 2.67 -20.82 -4.77
CA LEU A 51 2.96 -19.89 -5.87
C LEU A 51 4.33 -20.24 -6.50
N PRO A 52 4.46 -21.37 -7.22
CA PRO A 52 5.74 -21.83 -7.78
C PRO A 52 6.34 -20.84 -8.81
N GLU A 53 5.48 -20.05 -9.46
CA GLU A 53 5.80 -18.96 -10.38
C GLU A 53 6.39 -17.72 -9.71
N ARG A 54 6.41 -17.64 -8.37
CA ARG A 54 7.03 -16.54 -7.63
C ARG A 54 8.43 -16.93 -7.13
N LYS A 55 9.41 -16.03 -7.31
CA LYS A 55 10.84 -16.20 -6.98
C LYS A 55 11.39 -14.95 -6.33
N PHE A 56 12.52 -15.07 -5.66
CA PHE A 56 13.16 -13.97 -4.96
C PHE A 56 14.42 -13.48 -5.67
N VAL A 57 14.55 -12.15 -5.77
CA VAL A 57 15.84 -11.49 -5.93
C VAL A 57 16.20 -10.87 -4.59
N ARG A 58 17.36 -11.23 -4.04
CA ARG A 58 17.86 -10.73 -2.76
C ARG A 58 18.74 -9.51 -2.98
N VAL A 59 18.59 -8.51 -2.12
CA VAL A 59 19.40 -7.28 -2.11
C VAL A 59 19.88 -7.04 -0.69
N GLN A 60 21.18 -7.22 -0.46
CA GLN A 60 21.82 -7.09 0.85
C GLN A 60 22.93 -6.02 0.83
N GLY A 61 23.00 -5.17 1.85
CA GLY A 61 24.16 -4.32 2.14
C GLY A 61 23.80 -2.93 2.67
N SER A 62 24.79 -2.20 3.20
CA SER A 62 24.58 -0.93 3.91
C SER A 62 23.79 0.10 3.11
N ASP A 63 23.91 0.09 1.79
CA ASP A 63 23.29 1.10 0.93
C ASP A 63 21.92 0.65 0.38
N ALA A 64 21.45 -0.56 0.70
CA ALA A 64 20.30 -1.23 0.06
C ALA A 64 19.01 -0.39 0.13
N VAL A 65 18.73 0.26 1.27
CA VAL A 65 17.60 1.20 1.40
C VAL A 65 17.71 2.33 0.38
N SER A 66 18.84 3.05 0.36
CA SER A 66 19.07 4.18 -0.57
C SER A 66 19.06 3.76 -2.04
N PHE A 67 19.44 2.51 -2.31
CA PHE A 67 19.56 1.93 -3.63
C PHE A 67 18.17 1.54 -4.17
N LEU A 68 17.38 0.78 -3.41
CA LEU A 68 16.01 0.42 -3.79
C LEU A 68 15.10 1.66 -3.86
N GLN A 69 15.30 2.64 -2.97
CA GLN A 69 14.57 3.90 -2.97
C GLN A 69 14.65 4.65 -4.31
N GLY A 70 15.76 4.53 -5.06
CA GLY A 70 15.92 5.18 -6.37
C GLY A 70 15.39 4.37 -7.57
N LEU A 71 14.96 3.12 -7.37
CA LEU A 71 14.66 2.18 -8.47
C LEU A 71 13.19 1.70 -8.49
N MET A 72 12.53 1.66 -7.33
CA MET A 72 11.16 1.18 -7.19
C MET A 72 10.14 2.33 -7.06
N SER A 73 8.87 2.10 -7.40
CA SER A 73 7.79 3.10 -7.32
C SER A 73 7.35 3.49 -5.89
N ASN A 74 7.60 2.63 -4.90
CA ASN A 74 7.16 2.85 -3.52
C ASN A 74 8.31 3.27 -2.58
N ASP A 75 8.01 3.56 -1.33
CA ASP A 75 8.96 4.04 -0.32
C ASP A 75 9.50 2.91 0.57
N MET A 76 10.83 2.76 0.65
CA MET A 76 11.48 1.81 1.55
C MET A 76 11.21 2.11 3.03
N ARG A 77 10.94 3.38 3.38
CA ARG A 77 10.64 3.80 4.77
C ARG A 77 9.37 3.15 5.31
N HIS A 78 8.44 2.72 4.45
CA HIS A 78 7.25 1.99 4.91
C HIS A 78 7.62 0.69 5.64
N LEU A 79 8.73 0.02 5.27
CA LEU A 79 9.23 -1.17 5.98
C LEU A 79 9.74 -0.87 7.41
N GLU A 80 9.81 0.38 7.86
CA GLU A 80 10.06 0.73 9.27
C GLU A 80 8.83 0.46 10.15
N HIS A 81 7.63 0.41 9.55
CA HIS A 81 6.35 0.22 10.24
C HIS A 81 5.50 -0.94 9.68
N SER A 82 5.83 -1.46 8.49
CA SER A 82 5.26 -2.69 7.91
C SER A 82 6.31 -3.78 7.73
N SER A 83 5.87 -5.04 7.72
CA SER A 83 6.75 -6.19 7.41
C SER A 83 6.94 -6.39 5.90
N THR A 84 6.03 -5.82 5.09
CA THR A 84 5.92 -6.00 3.64
C THR A 84 5.52 -4.70 2.95
N VAL A 85 5.97 -4.51 1.70
CA VAL A 85 5.61 -3.39 0.83
C VAL A 85 5.41 -3.89 -0.60
N TYR A 86 4.35 -3.45 -1.29
CA TYR A 86 4.21 -3.65 -2.74
C TYR A 86 4.93 -2.53 -3.48
N ALA A 87 5.63 -2.85 -4.57
CA ALA A 87 6.28 -1.86 -5.43
C ALA A 87 6.42 -2.38 -6.86
N MET A 88 6.58 -1.48 -7.83
CA MET A 88 6.88 -1.80 -9.22
C MET A 88 8.24 -1.25 -9.62
N PHE A 89 8.95 -1.96 -10.48
CA PHE A 89 10.14 -1.46 -11.18
C PHE A 89 9.74 -1.06 -12.61
N LEU A 90 10.18 0.14 -13.00
CA LEU A 90 9.77 0.75 -14.27
C LEU A 90 10.95 0.90 -15.22
N LYS A 91 10.63 0.89 -16.51
CA LYS A 91 11.51 1.41 -17.56
C LYS A 91 11.56 2.94 -17.47
N ALA A 92 12.62 3.55 -18.01
CA ALA A 92 12.77 5.01 -18.06
C ALA A 92 11.60 5.75 -18.77
N ASN A 93 10.81 5.04 -19.59
CA ASN A 93 9.59 5.56 -20.22
C ASN A 93 8.31 5.38 -19.36
N GLY A 94 8.45 5.13 -18.05
CA GLY A 94 7.37 5.02 -17.07
C GLY A 94 6.54 3.73 -17.12
N ARG A 95 6.87 2.77 -17.98
CA ARG A 95 6.14 1.50 -18.11
C ARG A 95 6.66 0.46 -17.13
N VAL A 96 5.75 -0.38 -16.63
CA VAL A 96 6.07 -1.50 -15.72
C VAL A 96 6.85 -2.58 -16.48
N PHE A 97 7.86 -3.16 -15.83
CA PHE A 97 8.48 -4.42 -16.26
C PHE A 97 8.54 -5.48 -15.14
N CYS A 98 8.23 -5.12 -13.90
CA CYS A 98 8.23 -6.04 -12.77
C CYS A 98 7.35 -5.50 -11.65
N ASP A 99 6.43 -6.32 -11.14
CA ASP A 99 5.77 -6.13 -9.86
C ASP A 99 6.52 -6.91 -8.77
N THR A 100 6.62 -6.31 -7.58
CA THR A 100 7.36 -6.89 -6.46
C THR A 100 6.64 -6.75 -5.13
N LEU A 101 6.69 -7.83 -4.33
CA LEU A 101 6.48 -7.75 -2.89
C LEU A 101 7.84 -7.76 -2.21
N ILE A 102 8.11 -6.75 -1.38
CA ILE A 102 9.40 -6.53 -0.75
C ILE A 102 9.30 -6.84 0.74
N TYR A 103 10.19 -7.68 1.22
CA TYR A 103 10.26 -8.17 2.59
C TYR A 103 11.61 -7.79 3.19
N LYS A 104 11.64 -7.43 4.48
CA LYS A 104 12.87 -7.56 5.28
C LYS A 104 13.17 -9.05 5.43
N ARG A 105 14.38 -9.51 5.12
CA ARG A 105 14.71 -10.94 5.18
C ARG A 105 14.63 -11.41 6.65
N PRO A 106 13.83 -12.44 6.98
CA PRO A 106 13.72 -12.93 8.35
C PRO A 106 15.04 -13.49 8.89
N GLY A 107 15.34 -13.19 10.16
CA GLY A 107 16.55 -13.69 10.83
C GLY A 107 17.88 -13.15 10.25
N ALA A 108 17.85 -12.14 9.38
CA ALA A 108 19.03 -11.62 8.70
C ALA A 108 19.58 -10.33 9.33
N GLU A 109 20.79 -9.97 8.90
CA GLU A 109 21.45 -8.70 9.22
C GLU A 109 20.62 -7.46 8.80
N PRO A 110 20.84 -6.29 9.43
CA PRO A 110 20.27 -5.04 8.96
C PRO A 110 20.55 -4.80 7.47
N ALA A 111 19.53 -4.33 6.75
CA ALA A 111 19.56 -4.07 5.31
C ALA A 111 19.76 -5.31 4.40
N ASP A 112 19.14 -6.43 4.75
CA ASP A 112 18.90 -7.58 3.87
C ASP A 112 17.41 -7.65 3.45
N TYR A 113 17.14 -7.67 2.15
CA TYR A 113 15.79 -7.61 1.58
C TYR A 113 15.56 -8.70 0.53
N LEU A 114 14.35 -9.28 0.56
CA LEU A 114 13.87 -10.20 -0.48
C LEU A 114 12.82 -9.48 -1.34
N LEU A 115 13.00 -9.52 -2.66
CA LEU A 115 12.05 -8.98 -3.64
C LEU A 115 11.39 -10.18 -4.35
N GLU A 116 10.17 -10.51 -3.94
CA GLU A 116 9.35 -11.51 -4.63
C GLU A 116 8.86 -10.95 -5.96
N CYS A 117 9.18 -11.63 -7.05
CA CYS A 117 8.76 -11.31 -8.41
C CYS A 117 8.37 -12.58 -9.16
N ASP A 118 7.87 -12.44 -10.38
CA ASP A 118 7.62 -13.56 -11.30
C ASP A 118 8.94 -14.25 -11.71
N ALA A 119 8.93 -15.57 -11.75
CA ALA A 119 10.06 -16.42 -12.11
C ALA A 119 10.67 -16.09 -13.48
N ALA A 120 9.84 -15.74 -14.47
CA ALA A 120 10.29 -15.31 -15.80
C ALA A 120 10.95 -13.92 -15.77
N VAL A 121 10.65 -13.11 -14.75
CA VAL A 121 11.13 -11.73 -14.58
C VAL A 121 12.36 -11.63 -13.67
N ALA A 122 12.55 -12.57 -12.74
CA ALA A 122 13.64 -12.55 -11.77
C ALA A 122 15.04 -12.32 -12.38
N PRO A 123 15.47 -12.99 -13.48
CA PRO A 123 16.76 -12.72 -14.10
C PRO A 123 16.86 -11.31 -14.71
N ARG A 124 15.75 -10.76 -15.19
CA ARG A 124 15.68 -9.38 -15.73
C ARG A 124 15.75 -8.35 -14.59
N LEU A 125 15.08 -8.59 -13.47
CA LEU A 125 15.16 -7.75 -12.27
C LEU A 125 16.57 -7.76 -11.69
N GLU A 126 17.18 -8.93 -11.53
CA GLU A 126 18.57 -9.08 -11.07
C GLU A 126 19.55 -8.31 -11.95
N LYS A 127 19.45 -8.45 -13.29
CA LYS A 127 20.28 -7.71 -14.26
C LYS A 127 20.06 -6.20 -14.17
N HIS A 128 18.81 -5.75 -14.03
CA HIS A 128 18.47 -4.34 -13.88
C HIS A 128 19.10 -3.76 -12.59
N LEU A 129 18.93 -4.42 -11.45
CA LEU A 129 19.54 -4.00 -10.19
C LEU A 129 21.07 -4.00 -10.29
N LYS A 130 21.69 -5.03 -10.88
CA LYS A 130 23.15 -5.08 -11.10
C LYS A 130 23.68 -3.93 -11.97
N LEU A 131 22.90 -3.44 -12.94
CA LEU A 131 23.26 -2.28 -13.77
C LEU A 131 23.36 -0.98 -12.95
N TYR A 132 22.40 -0.72 -12.06
CA TYR A 132 22.36 0.49 -11.23
C TYR A 132 23.23 0.40 -9.96
N ARG A 133 23.87 -0.75 -9.71
CA ARG A 133 24.70 -1.03 -8.52
C ARG A 133 25.98 -0.18 -8.40
N LEU A 134 26.38 0.54 -9.45
CA LEU A 134 27.68 1.19 -9.54
C LEU A 134 27.96 2.10 -8.32
N ARG A 135 29.08 1.83 -7.62
CA ARG A 135 29.52 2.50 -6.38
C ARG A 135 28.60 2.34 -5.15
N LYS A 136 27.57 1.49 -5.20
CA LYS A 136 26.75 1.13 -4.03
C LYS A 136 27.28 -0.12 -3.35
N LYS A 137 27.36 -0.10 -2.02
CA LYS A 137 27.72 -1.24 -1.17
C LYS A 137 26.54 -2.20 -1.02
N VAL A 138 26.16 -2.84 -2.12
CA VAL A 138 25.10 -3.85 -2.15
C VAL A 138 25.51 -5.07 -2.97
N GLN A 139 25.01 -6.22 -2.56
CA GLN A 139 25.02 -7.48 -3.28
C GLN A 139 23.61 -7.74 -3.83
N VAL A 140 23.55 -8.35 -5.01
CA VAL A 140 22.30 -8.66 -5.71
C VAL A 140 22.43 -10.06 -6.32
N GLU A 141 21.52 -10.95 -5.98
CA GLU A 141 21.52 -12.36 -6.37
C GLU A 141 20.09 -12.92 -6.40
N GLN A 142 19.87 -14.05 -7.07
CA GLN A 142 18.61 -14.78 -6.93
C GLN A 142 18.65 -15.62 -5.65
N ASP A 143 17.59 -15.59 -4.86
CA ASP A 143 17.44 -16.39 -3.64
C ASP A 143 16.48 -17.56 -3.91
N ALA A 144 16.98 -18.76 -3.62
CA ALA A 144 16.24 -20.03 -3.70
C ALA A 144 16.05 -20.68 -2.32
N THR A 145 16.18 -19.90 -1.25
CA THR A 145 16.00 -20.36 0.15
C THR A 145 14.52 -20.63 0.42
N TYR A 146 13.63 -19.79 -0.10
CA TYR A 146 12.20 -19.82 0.23
C TYR A 146 11.30 -20.17 -0.96
N ARG A 147 10.22 -20.91 -0.69
CA ARG A 147 9.01 -21.01 -1.53
C ARG A 147 7.94 -20.07 -0.99
N VAL A 148 7.06 -19.60 -1.87
CA VAL A 148 5.93 -18.72 -1.53
C VAL A 148 4.63 -19.48 -1.60
N TRP A 149 3.75 -19.23 -0.64
CA TRP A 149 2.36 -19.65 -0.62
C TRP A 149 1.46 -18.44 -0.37
N ALA A 150 0.22 -18.49 -0.84
CA ALA A 150 -0.86 -17.60 -0.42
C ALA A 150 -1.81 -18.35 0.51
N ALA A 151 -2.14 -17.78 1.67
CA ALA A 151 -3.23 -18.22 2.53
C ALA A 151 -4.34 -17.15 2.49
N PHE A 152 -5.49 -17.49 1.88
CA PHE A 152 -6.54 -16.54 1.54
C PHE A 152 -7.94 -17.09 1.85
N LYS A 153 -8.95 -16.24 1.77
CA LYS A 153 -10.37 -16.59 2.00
C LYS A 153 -11.25 -15.92 0.95
N GLU A 154 -12.10 -16.69 0.28
CA GLU A 154 -13.02 -16.14 -0.71
C GLU A 154 -14.30 -15.57 -0.07
N ALA A 155 -14.81 -16.22 0.98
CA ALA A 155 -16.08 -15.90 1.64
C ALA A 155 -16.04 -14.73 2.65
N VAL A 156 -15.03 -13.85 2.59
CA VAL A 156 -14.93 -12.69 3.49
C VAL A 156 -15.94 -11.63 3.04
N GLN A 157 -17.06 -11.55 3.76
CA GLN A 157 -17.85 -10.32 3.86
C GLN A 157 -17.00 -9.25 4.58
N GLU A 158 -17.22 -7.98 4.26
CA GLU A 158 -16.30 -6.91 4.68
C GLU A 158 -16.17 -6.84 6.21
N GLU A 159 -14.96 -6.55 6.68
CA GLU A 159 -14.62 -6.26 8.10
C GLU A 159 -14.56 -7.42 9.13
N GLU A 160 -14.35 -8.69 8.73
CA GLU A 160 -13.84 -9.68 9.70
C GLU A 160 -12.46 -9.25 10.25
N GLU A 161 -12.30 -9.23 11.59
CA GLU A 161 -11.03 -8.93 12.24
C GLU A 161 -9.94 -9.96 11.84
N MET A 162 -9.04 -9.53 10.96
CA MET A 162 -7.92 -10.34 10.52
C MET A 162 -6.99 -10.66 11.70
N PRO A 163 -6.60 -11.95 11.93
CA PRO A 163 -5.81 -12.35 13.09
C PRO A 163 -4.57 -11.46 13.28
N ALA A 164 -4.23 -11.21 14.54
CA ALA A 164 -3.20 -10.24 14.86
C ALA A 164 -1.83 -10.75 14.37
N ALA A 165 -0.97 -9.83 13.91
CA ALA A 165 0.34 -10.22 13.37
C ALA A 165 1.25 -10.87 14.43
N SER A 166 0.93 -10.70 15.71
CA SER A 166 1.53 -11.40 16.86
C SER A 166 1.29 -12.91 16.84
N ASP A 167 0.15 -13.35 16.30
CA ASP A 167 -0.37 -14.71 16.53
C ASP A 167 0.22 -15.71 15.52
N LEU A 168 0.75 -15.18 14.41
CA LEU A 168 1.28 -15.92 13.25
C LEU A 168 2.83 -16.00 13.24
N ALA A 169 3.49 -15.52 14.29
CA ALA A 169 4.95 -15.55 14.42
C ALA A 169 5.45 -16.96 14.80
N CYS A 170 5.96 -17.70 13.82
CA CYS A 170 6.54 -19.03 14.07
C CYS A 170 7.92 -18.92 14.75
N PRO A 171 8.14 -19.51 15.95
CA PRO A 171 9.43 -19.44 16.64
C PRO A 171 10.52 -20.33 15.99
N GLU A 172 10.14 -21.28 15.14
CA GLU A 172 11.05 -22.23 14.48
C GLU A 172 11.63 -21.71 13.15
N GLY A 173 12.14 -20.48 13.14
CA GLY A 173 13.21 -19.96 12.24
C GLY A 173 13.15 -20.10 10.71
N ARG A 174 12.17 -20.79 10.11
CA ARG A 174 12.15 -21.25 8.70
C ARG A 174 10.78 -21.16 8.02
N LEU A 175 9.77 -20.62 8.71
CA LEU A 175 8.47 -20.27 8.16
C LEU A 175 8.11 -18.86 8.61
N HIS A 176 7.74 -18.00 7.65
CA HIS A 176 7.46 -16.58 7.90
C HIS A 176 6.14 -16.18 7.24
N VAL A 177 5.25 -15.56 8.02
CA VAL A 177 3.91 -15.15 7.57
C VAL A 177 3.85 -13.63 7.51
N PHE A 178 3.33 -13.10 6.41
CA PHE A 178 3.22 -11.66 6.16
C PHE A 178 1.82 -11.34 5.65
N LYS A 179 1.22 -10.23 6.09
CA LYS A 179 0.00 -9.70 5.48
C LYS A 179 0.31 -9.24 4.05
N ASP A 180 -0.57 -9.53 3.10
CA ASP A 180 -0.43 -9.03 1.73
C ASP A 180 -0.64 -7.49 1.74
N PRO A 181 0.38 -6.68 1.36
CA PRO A 181 0.33 -5.24 1.52
C PRO A 181 -0.56 -4.55 0.46
N ARG A 182 -1.15 -5.30 -0.49
CA ARG A 182 -1.97 -4.74 -1.57
C ARG A 182 -3.43 -4.60 -1.19
N LEU A 183 -4.01 -5.63 -0.56
CA LEU A 183 -5.40 -5.69 -0.11
C LEU A 183 -5.53 -6.69 1.06
N PRO A 184 -6.23 -6.35 2.16
CA PRO A 184 -6.51 -7.28 3.25
C PRO A 184 -7.18 -8.57 2.80
N ARG A 185 -8.09 -8.49 1.81
CA ARG A 185 -8.79 -9.66 1.23
C ARG A 185 -7.88 -10.70 0.59
N LEU A 186 -6.65 -10.34 0.19
CA LEU A 186 -5.66 -11.30 -0.33
C LEU A 186 -5.03 -12.17 0.77
N GLY A 187 -5.29 -11.86 2.05
CA GLY A 187 -4.82 -12.63 3.19
C GLY A 187 -3.32 -12.50 3.40
N TYR A 188 -2.63 -13.63 3.36
CA TYR A 188 -1.24 -13.75 3.80
C TYR A 188 -0.32 -14.35 2.72
N ARG A 189 0.89 -13.82 2.63
CA ARG A 189 2.04 -14.46 2.01
C ARG A 189 2.78 -15.28 3.05
N VAL A 190 3.03 -16.55 2.75
CA VAL A 190 3.79 -17.46 3.62
C VAL A 190 5.06 -17.90 2.90
N LEU A 191 6.21 -17.63 3.52
CA LEU A 191 7.52 -18.04 3.04
C LEU A 191 7.96 -19.28 3.81
N THR A 192 8.32 -20.35 3.11
CA THR A 192 8.74 -21.63 3.69
C THR A 192 10.08 -22.07 3.11
N ASP A 193 11.02 -22.51 3.95
CA ASP A 193 12.32 -23.05 3.50
C ASP A 193 12.15 -24.21 2.48
N VAL A 194 12.96 -24.18 1.42
CA VAL A 194 12.97 -25.20 0.34
C VAL A 194 13.52 -26.55 0.82
N GLN A 195 14.40 -26.57 1.83
CA GLN A 195 15.15 -27.77 2.25
C GLN A 195 14.30 -28.79 3.04
N GLU A 196 13.12 -28.40 3.54
CA GLU A 196 12.26 -29.25 4.39
C GLU A 196 10.84 -29.42 3.80
N PRO A 197 10.68 -29.92 2.56
CA PRO A 197 9.38 -29.96 1.88
C PRO A 197 8.34 -30.85 2.58
N ASN A 198 8.78 -31.91 3.29
CA ASN A 198 7.91 -32.83 4.01
C ASN A 198 7.33 -32.21 5.29
N GLU A 199 8.05 -31.29 5.94
CA GLU A 199 7.55 -30.58 7.13
C GLU A 199 6.68 -29.37 6.77
N CYS A 200 6.84 -28.82 5.56
CA CYS A 200 6.11 -27.64 5.10
C CYS A 200 4.58 -27.79 5.23
N LYS A 201 3.98 -28.89 4.72
CA LYS A 201 2.53 -29.13 4.85
C LYS A 201 2.09 -29.25 6.31
N THR A 202 2.92 -29.82 7.19
CA THR A 202 2.65 -29.95 8.64
C THR A 202 2.74 -28.60 9.37
N ARG A 203 3.75 -27.78 9.07
CA ARG A 203 3.92 -26.43 9.64
C ARG A 203 2.82 -25.48 9.17
N LEU A 204 2.39 -25.56 7.91
CA LEU A 204 1.23 -24.81 7.39
C LEU A 204 -0.06 -25.16 8.14
N LYS A 205 -0.34 -26.46 8.35
CA LYS A 205 -1.47 -26.93 9.16
C LYS A 205 -1.39 -26.51 10.63
N ARG A 206 -0.21 -26.30 11.20
CA ARG A 206 -0.07 -25.79 12.59
C ARG A 206 -0.55 -24.34 12.73
N ILE A 207 -0.35 -23.51 11.70
CA ILE A 207 -0.68 -22.09 11.71
C ILE A 207 -2.13 -21.86 11.25
N PHE A 208 -2.58 -22.64 10.27
CA PHE A 208 -3.93 -22.62 9.72
C PHE A 208 -4.57 -24.03 9.88
N PRO A 209 -4.98 -24.43 11.10
CA PRO A 209 -5.48 -25.79 11.36
C PRO A 209 -6.83 -26.07 10.70
N GLU A 210 -7.65 -25.04 10.54
CA GLU A 210 -8.95 -25.09 9.87
C GLU A 210 -8.84 -24.84 8.36
N ALA A 211 -7.63 -24.87 7.78
CA ALA A 211 -7.46 -24.68 6.33
C ALA A 211 -8.14 -25.81 5.54
N GLU A 212 -9.26 -25.49 4.89
CA GLU A 212 -10.09 -26.43 4.11
C GLU A 212 -9.31 -27.16 3.02
N THR A 213 -8.33 -26.49 2.40
CA THR A 213 -7.57 -27.07 1.28
C THR A 213 -6.17 -26.48 1.19
N VAL A 214 -5.16 -27.36 1.19
CA VAL A 214 -3.85 -27.06 0.60
C VAL A 214 -3.94 -27.45 -0.87
N ALA A 215 -4.19 -26.49 -1.75
CA ALA A 215 -4.31 -26.74 -3.18
C ALA A 215 -2.95 -27.15 -3.73
N ASP A 216 -2.90 -28.12 -4.66
CA ASP A 216 -1.65 -28.48 -5.33
C ASP A 216 -1.32 -27.54 -6.52
N SER A 217 -2.08 -26.45 -6.71
CA SER A 217 -1.83 -25.43 -7.75
C SER A 217 -2.17 -24.01 -7.31
N ALA A 218 -1.59 -23.02 -8.00
CA ALA A 218 -1.89 -21.59 -7.84
C ALA A 218 -3.23 -21.14 -8.44
N LEU A 219 -3.95 -22.02 -9.15
CA LEU A 219 -5.14 -21.66 -9.92
C LEU A 219 -6.29 -21.06 -9.07
N PRO A 220 -6.66 -21.62 -7.89
CA PRO A 220 -7.72 -21.04 -7.05
C PRO A 220 -7.36 -19.63 -6.57
N TYR A 221 -6.11 -19.42 -6.15
CA TYR A 221 -5.64 -18.10 -5.73
C TYR A 221 -5.62 -17.10 -6.91
N THR A 222 -5.24 -17.55 -8.11
CA THR A 222 -5.23 -16.72 -9.31
C THR A 222 -6.64 -16.29 -9.71
N ALA A 223 -7.61 -17.21 -9.70
CA ALA A 223 -9.02 -16.90 -9.95
C ALA A 223 -9.57 -15.90 -8.92
N PHE A 224 -9.25 -16.10 -7.63
CA PHE A 224 -9.62 -15.17 -6.57
C PHE A 224 -8.97 -13.78 -6.73
N ARG A 225 -7.68 -13.69 -7.05
CA ARG A 225 -7.03 -12.40 -7.40
C ARG A 225 -7.72 -11.70 -8.56
N TYR A 226 -8.16 -12.46 -9.56
CA TYR A 226 -8.83 -11.92 -10.74
C TYR A 226 -10.22 -11.37 -10.41
N SER A 227 -10.98 -11.99 -9.50
CA SER A 227 -12.27 -11.44 -9.05
C SER A 227 -12.12 -10.11 -8.30
N LEU A 228 -10.98 -9.88 -7.63
CA LEU A 228 -10.63 -8.62 -6.97
C LEU A 228 -10.05 -7.55 -7.92
N GLY A 229 -9.71 -7.89 -9.17
CA GLY A 229 -9.05 -6.97 -10.11
C GLY A 229 -7.54 -6.80 -9.90
N VAL A 230 -6.87 -7.78 -9.26
CA VAL A 230 -5.44 -7.72 -8.88
C VAL A 230 -4.57 -8.52 -9.85
N GLY A 231 -3.80 -7.82 -10.69
CA GLY A 231 -2.76 -8.41 -11.53
C GLY A 231 -1.47 -8.72 -10.77
N GLU A 232 -0.82 -9.82 -11.14
CA GLU A 232 0.47 -10.27 -10.60
C GLU A 232 1.27 -10.98 -11.70
N GLY A 233 2.57 -10.67 -11.82
CA GLY A 233 3.48 -11.32 -12.76
C GLY A 233 3.35 -10.92 -14.24
N GLU A 234 4.24 -11.48 -15.08
CA GLU A 234 4.45 -11.09 -16.48
C GLU A 234 3.19 -11.32 -17.33
N THR A 235 2.41 -12.37 -17.03
CA THR A 235 1.16 -12.66 -17.74
C THR A 235 0.15 -11.52 -17.62
N ASN A 236 -0.03 -10.98 -16.40
CA ASN A 236 -0.97 -9.88 -16.16
C ASN A 236 -0.37 -8.50 -16.43
N LEU A 237 0.95 -8.36 -16.30
CA LEU A 237 1.69 -7.10 -16.35
C LEU A 237 2.84 -7.18 -17.38
N PRO A 238 2.57 -7.45 -18.68
CA PRO A 238 3.65 -7.78 -19.61
C PRO A 238 4.59 -6.61 -19.85
N ASP A 239 5.87 -6.92 -20.05
CA ASP A 239 6.94 -5.95 -20.08
C ASP A 239 6.72 -4.80 -21.07
N GLY A 240 6.60 -3.58 -20.55
CA GLY A 240 6.41 -2.39 -21.36
C GLY A 240 4.99 -2.22 -21.93
N LYS A 241 4.02 -3.06 -21.57
CA LYS A 241 2.64 -2.97 -22.09
C LYS A 241 1.68 -2.16 -21.20
N CYS A 242 2.02 -1.91 -19.93
CA CYS A 242 1.15 -1.23 -18.98
C CYS A 242 1.88 -0.12 -18.18
N PHE A 243 1.13 0.88 -17.71
CA PHE A 243 1.61 1.92 -16.79
C PHE A 243 1.14 1.63 -15.34
N PRO A 244 1.85 2.07 -14.28
CA PRO A 244 1.51 1.72 -12.90
C PRO A 244 0.05 1.99 -12.51
N LEU A 245 -0.48 3.15 -12.90
CA LEU A 245 -1.87 3.54 -12.59
C LEU A 245 -2.90 2.72 -13.39
N GLU A 246 -2.53 2.21 -14.57
CA GLU A 246 -3.36 1.25 -15.30
C GLU A 246 -3.37 -0.11 -14.63
N CYS A 247 -2.33 -0.43 -13.86
CA CYS A 247 -2.20 -1.67 -13.07
C CYS A 247 -2.78 -1.55 -11.65
N ASN A 248 -3.55 -0.50 -11.36
CA ASN A 248 -4.10 -0.18 -10.03
C ASN A 248 -3.02 0.01 -8.94
N CYS A 249 -1.79 0.36 -9.29
CA CYS A 249 -0.68 0.52 -8.36
C CYS A 249 -0.95 1.60 -7.29
N ASP A 250 -1.74 2.61 -7.63
CA ASP A 250 -2.26 3.63 -6.71
C ASP A 250 -3.26 3.08 -5.69
N LEU A 251 -4.16 2.19 -6.13
CA LEU A 251 -5.18 1.58 -5.29
C LEU A 251 -4.68 0.36 -4.49
N LEU A 252 -3.51 -0.19 -4.85
CA LEU A 252 -2.88 -1.37 -4.23
C LEU A 252 -1.64 -0.98 -3.41
N HIS A 253 -1.57 0.28 -2.95
CA HIS A 253 -0.48 0.83 -2.14
C HIS A 253 0.94 0.63 -2.72
N GLY A 254 1.06 0.54 -4.05
CA GLY A 254 2.31 0.18 -4.76
C GLY A 254 3.16 1.37 -5.23
N VAL A 255 2.70 2.60 -5.06
CA VAL A 255 3.41 3.83 -5.45
C VAL A 255 3.31 4.87 -4.35
N SER A 256 4.41 5.59 -4.11
CA SER A 256 4.41 6.76 -3.23
C SER A 256 4.61 8.03 -4.05
N PHE A 257 3.72 9.00 -3.86
CA PHE A 257 3.85 10.34 -4.46
C PHE A 257 4.60 11.32 -3.55
N HIS A 258 5.04 10.87 -2.36
CA HIS A 258 5.72 11.68 -1.33
C HIS A 258 7.18 11.25 -1.08
N LYS A 259 7.72 10.39 -1.95
CA LYS A 259 9.13 9.95 -1.94
C LYS A 259 9.99 10.75 -2.92
N GLY A 260 11.31 10.62 -2.78
CA GLY A 260 12.28 11.15 -3.75
C GLY A 260 12.24 10.43 -5.11
N CYS A 261 13.05 10.93 -6.05
CA CYS A 261 13.06 10.48 -7.43
C CYS A 261 13.35 8.98 -7.60
N TYR A 262 12.64 8.35 -8.54
CA TYR A 262 12.87 6.97 -8.97
C TYR A 262 12.71 6.84 -10.49
N ILE A 263 13.25 5.76 -11.08
CA ILE A 263 13.23 5.55 -12.54
C ILE A 263 11.79 5.53 -13.09
N GLY A 264 11.52 6.36 -14.10
CA GLY A 264 10.22 6.40 -14.80
C GLY A 264 9.10 7.11 -14.01
N GLN A 265 9.43 7.82 -12.94
CA GLN A 265 8.46 8.56 -12.12
C GLN A 265 7.68 9.62 -12.91
N GLU A 266 8.30 10.29 -13.88
CA GLU A 266 7.81 11.51 -14.50
C GLU A 266 6.43 11.34 -15.15
N LEU A 267 6.21 10.21 -15.82
CA LEU A 267 4.93 9.92 -16.47
C LEU A 267 3.88 9.44 -15.45
N THR A 268 4.30 8.70 -14.42
CA THR A 268 3.41 8.24 -13.33
C THR A 268 2.87 9.43 -12.53
N ALA A 269 3.77 10.32 -12.09
CA ALA A 269 3.43 11.53 -11.35
C ALA A 269 2.60 12.51 -12.21
N ARG A 270 2.95 12.70 -13.49
CA ARG A 270 2.14 13.52 -14.42
C ARG A 270 0.71 13.00 -14.51
N THR A 271 0.54 11.70 -14.76
CA THR A 271 -0.78 11.09 -14.98
C THR A 271 -1.64 11.22 -13.72
N TYR A 272 -1.05 10.98 -12.55
CA TYR A 272 -1.70 11.17 -11.25
C TYR A 272 -2.16 12.63 -11.04
N HIS A 273 -1.25 13.60 -11.18
CA HIS A 273 -1.59 15.02 -10.96
C HIS A 273 -2.55 15.60 -12.01
N THR A 274 -2.61 15.03 -13.22
CA THR A 274 -3.65 15.39 -14.21
C THR A 274 -5.01 14.75 -13.95
N GLY A 275 -5.11 13.76 -13.05
CA GLY A 275 -6.36 13.07 -12.67
C GLY A 275 -6.98 12.15 -13.75
N VAL A 276 -6.42 12.09 -14.97
CA VAL A 276 -7.03 11.37 -16.10
C VAL A 276 -6.43 9.98 -16.27
N ILE A 277 -7.00 8.99 -15.56
CA ILE A 277 -6.69 7.56 -15.74
C ILE A 277 -7.78 6.93 -16.62
N ARG A 278 -7.50 6.73 -17.91
CA ARG A 278 -8.51 6.24 -18.89
C ARG A 278 -8.66 4.72 -18.94
N LYS A 279 -7.67 3.97 -18.47
CA LYS A 279 -7.66 2.50 -18.49
C LYS A 279 -7.23 1.96 -17.14
N ARG A 280 -7.82 0.84 -16.72
CA ARG A 280 -7.41 0.06 -15.54
C ARG A 280 -7.50 -1.44 -15.82
N LEU A 281 -6.73 -2.23 -15.07
CA LEU A 281 -7.01 -3.65 -14.89
C LEU A 281 -8.34 -3.79 -14.14
N MET A 282 -9.27 -4.54 -14.73
CA MET A 282 -10.60 -4.76 -14.20
C MET A 282 -10.92 -6.26 -14.16
N PRO A 283 -11.66 -6.73 -13.14
CA PRO A 283 -12.14 -8.10 -13.05
C PRO A 283 -13.09 -8.42 -14.20
N LEU A 284 -13.07 -9.67 -14.64
CA LEU A 284 -14.00 -10.23 -15.62
C LEU A 284 -14.58 -11.55 -15.10
N GLU A 285 -15.87 -11.72 -15.30
CA GLU A 285 -16.61 -12.97 -15.05
C GLU A 285 -17.11 -13.52 -16.39
N LEU A 286 -16.84 -14.80 -16.67
CA LEU A 286 -17.16 -15.44 -17.94
C LEU A 286 -18.40 -16.33 -17.81
N ASP A 287 -19.36 -16.21 -18.74
CA ASP A 287 -20.57 -17.04 -18.76
C ASP A 287 -20.28 -18.48 -19.26
N ALA A 288 -19.30 -18.66 -20.14
CA ALA A 288 -18.97 -19.95 -20.77
C ALA A 288 -17.44 -20.17 -20.84
N PRO A 289 -16.74 -20.28 -19.69
CA PRO A 289 -15.28 -20.28 -19.63
C PRO A 289 -14.61 -21.47 -20.35
N HIS A 290 -15.28 -22.62 -20.42
CA HIS A 290 -14.78 -23.81 -21.12
C HIS A 290 -14.36 -23.52 -22.57
N ARG A 291 -15.06 -22.61 -23.27
CA ARG A 291 -14.73 -22.22 -24.65
C ARG A 291 -13.39 -21.49 -24.81
N LEU A 292 -12.80 -20.99 -23.72
CA LEU A 292 -11.46 -20.41 -23.71
C LEU A 292 -10.43 -21.31 -23.01
N ALA A 293 -10.87 -22.35 -22.30
CA ALA A 293 -10.00 -23.22 -21.52
C ALA A 293 -9.09 -24.09 -22.42
N ASP A 294 -9.61 -24.51 -23.57
CA ASP A 294 -8.90 -25.34 -24.56
C ASP A 294 -8.09 -24.51 -25.57
N CYS A 295 -8.12 -23.17 -25.48
CA CYS A 295 -7.33 -22.30 -26.34
C CYS A 295 -5.85 -22.24 -25.92
N ASP A 296 -4.95 -22.14 -26.89
CA ASP A 296 -3.53 -21.89 -26.65
C ASP A 296 -3.34 -20.62 -25.77
N PRO A 297 -2.62 -20.69 -24.63
CA PRO A 297 -2.29 -19.54 -23.80
C PRO A 297 -1.64 -18.37 -24.55
N GLU A 298 -0.90 -18.61 -25.64
CA GLU A 298 -0.37 -17.53 -26.49
C GLU A 298 -1.47 -16.86 -27.32
N ALA A 299 -2.43 -17.62 -27.86
CA ALA A 299 -3.59 -17.10 -28.58
C ALA A 299 -4.53 -16.27 -27.69
N LEU A 300 -4.49 -16.48 -26.37
CA LEU A 300 -5.22 -15.69 -25.37
C LEU A 300 -4.54 -14.35 -25.01
N ARG A 301 -3.29 -14.11 -25.40
CA ARG A 301 -2.57 -12.87 -25.05
C ARG A 301 -3.08 -11.68 -25.84
N ASP A 302 -3.36 -10.57 -25.13
CA ASP A 302 -3.74 -9.29 -25.73
C ASP A 302 -5.01 -9.32 -26.63
N VAL A 303 -5.82 -10.39 -26.55
CA VAL A 303 -7.11 -10.56 -27.26
C VAL A 303 -8.02 -9.39 -26.98
N GLU A 304 -8.67 -8.88 -28.03
CA GLU A 304 -9.59 -7.75 -27.92
C GLU A 304 -10.86 -8.11 -27.14
N ILE A 305 -11.22 -7.22 -26.22
CA ILE A 305 -12.50 -7.25 -25.51
C ILE A 305 -13.39 -6.19 -26.14
N LYS A 306 -14.57 -6.58 -26.60
CA LYS A 306 -15.50 -5.73 -27.35
C LYS A 306 -16.82 -5.51 -26.60
N ASN A 307 -17.42 -4.34 -26.77
CA ASN A 307 -18.78 -4.08 -26.29
C ASN A 307 -19.84 -4.63 -27.27
N GLU A 308 -21.12 -4.44 -26.94
CA GLU A 308 -22.27 -4.84 -27.78
C GLU A 308 -22.27 -4.20 -29.18
N GLU A 309 -21.68 -3.00 -29.31
CA GLU A 309 -21.53 -2.26 -30.57
C GLU A 309 -20.37 -2.81 -31.44
N GLY A 310 -19.68 -3.87 -30.99
CA GLY A 310 -18.49 -4.43 -31.64
C GLY A 310 -17.21 -3.59 -31.48
N SER A 311 -17.26 -2.48 -30.74
CA SER A 311 -16.11 -1.60 -30.51
C SER A 311 -15.14 -2.20 -29.48
N ALA A 312 -13.84 -2.19 -29.79
CA ALA A 312 -12.79 -2.64 -28.87
C ALA A 312 -12.66 -1.69 -27.66
N VAL A 313 -12.98 -2.20 -26.47
CA VAL A 313 -12.95 -1.47 -25.19
C VAL A 313 -11.72 -1.80 -24.34
N GLY A 314 -11.03 -2.91 -24.61
CA GLY A 314 -9.86 -3.31 -23.85
C GLY A 314 -9.18 -4.57 -24.39
N LYS A 315 -8.27 -5.14 -23.58
CA LYS A 315 -7.53 -6.36 -23.92
C LYS A 315 -7.46 -7.35 -22.77
N LEU A 316 -7.51 -8.64 -23.06
CA LEU A 316 -7.33 -9.72 -22.08
C LEU A 316 -5.90 -9.71 -21.50
N ARG A 317 -5.80 -9.98 -20.20
CA ARG A 317 -4.55 -9.97 -19.40
C ARG A 317 -4.37 -11.24 -18.57
N GLY A 318 -5.36 -12.11 -18.51
CA GLY A 318 -5.27 -13.40 -17.82
C GLY A 318 -6.62 -14.11 -17.77
N LEU A 319 -6.56 -15.43 -17.69
CA LEU A 319 -7.70 -16.34 -17.55
C LEU A 319 -7.41 -17.34 -16.42
N ALA A 320 -8.39 -17.60 -15.55
CA ALA A 320 -8.30 -18.58 -14.47
C ALA A 320 -9.72 -19.06 -14.10
N GLY A 321 -10.09 -20.26 -14.56
CA GLY A 321 -11.45 -20.78 -14.37
C GLY A 321 -12.51 -19.87 -15.04
N ASN A 322 -13.53 -19.49 -14.28
CA ASN A 322 -14.56 -18.53 -14.72
C ASN A 322 -14.18 -17.05 -14.52
N ARG A 323 -12.96 -16.76 -14.04
CA ARG A 323 -12.46 -15.41 -13.80
C ARG A 323 -11.39 -15.02 -14.84
N ALA A 324 -11.32 -13.74 -15.16
CA ALA A 324 -10.30 -13.18 -16.03
C ALA A 324 -9.92 -11.76 -15.60
N LEU A 325 -8.84 -11.22 -16.15
CA LEU A 325 -8.48 -9.80 -16.03
C LEU A 325 -8.46 -9.15 -17.41
N GLY A 326 -9.03 -7.95 -17.52
CA GLY A 326 -8.97 -7.12 -18.72
C GLY A 326 -8.32 -5.77 -18.43
N LEU A 327 -7.46 -5.28 -19.32
CA LEU A 327 -7.06 -3.87 -19.34
C LEU A 327 -8.11 -3.10 -20.15
N LEU A 328 -9.09 -2.52 -19.45
CA LEU A 328 -10.30 -1.92 -20.04
C LEU A 328 -10.28 -0.39 -19.98
N ARG A 329 -10.93 0.27 -20.96
CA ARG A 329 -11.22 1.70 -20.95
C ARG A 329 -12.42 1.99 -20.03
N ILE A 330 -12.19 2.70 -18.93
CA ILE A 330 -13.17 2.87 -17.84
C ILE A 330 -14.50 3.44 -18.35
N GLU A 331 -14.45 4.56 -19.09
CA GLU A 331 -15.61 5.24 -19.70
C GLU A 331 -16.42 4.40 -20.71
N LYS A 332 -15.87 3.26 -21.16
CA LYS A 332 -16.53 2.38 -22.15
C LYS A 332 -17.12 1.11 -21.54
N VAL A 333 -16.85 0.87 -20.25
CA VAL A 333 -17.33 -0.33 -19.53
C VAL A 333 -18.06 0.00 -18.22
N LEU A 334 -18.00 1.26 -17.78
CA LEU A 334 -18.85 1.81 -16.72
C LEU A 334 -19.85 2.83 -17.33
N PRO A 335 -21.11 2.92 -16.86
CA PRO A 335 -21.69 2.20 -15.72
C PRO A 335 -21.83 0.69 -15.94
N GLU A 336 -21.81 -0.05 -14.84
CA GLU A 336 -21.65 -1.51 -14.80
C GLU A 336 -22.83 -2.27 -15.44
N GLY A 337 -22.56 -3.52 -15.84
CA GLY A 337 -23.60 -4.49 -16.21
C GLY A 337 -23.81 -4.75 -17.71
N LYS A 338 -23.26 -3.92 -18.62
CA LYS A 338 -23.30 -4.23 -20.05
C LYS A 338 -22.43 -5.46 -20.38
N PRO A 339 -22.91 -6.43 -21.19
CA PRO A 339 -22.12 -7.58 -21.57
C PRO A 339 -20.98 -7.18 -22.51
N LEU A 340 -19.83 -7.79 -22.28
CA LEU A 340 -18.64 -7.70 -23.11
C LEU A 340 -18.41 -9.04 -23.81
N THR A 341 -17.70 -9.03 -24.93
CA THR A 341 -17.32 -10.23 -25.67
C THR A 341 -15.81 -10.36 -25.82
N ILE A 342 -15.32 -11.58 -25.59
CA ILE A 342 -13.97 -12.03 -25.94
C ILE A 342 -14.13 -12.91 -27.17
N ASN A 343 -13.35 -12.65 -28.23
CA ASN A 343 -13.35 -13.46 -29.43
C ASN A 343 -11.92 -13.95 -29.70
N VAL A 344 -11.72 -15.26 -29.58
CA VAL A 344 -10.45 -15.94 -29.88
C VAL A 344 -10.57 -16.65 -31.22
N ALA A 345 -9.68 -16.31 -32.15
CA ALA A 345 -9.55 -16.91 -33.48
C ALA A 345 -10.82 -16.95 -34.37
N GLY A 346 -11.90 -16.25 -34.01
CA GLY A 346 -13.15 -16.22 -34.78
C GLY A 346 -14.16 -17.32 -34.40
N GLU A 347 -13.73 -18.35 -33.68
CA GLU A 347 -14.53 -19.55 -33.38
C GLU A 347 -15.12 -19.51 -31.95
N SER A 348 -14.31 -19.09 -30.97
CA SER A 348 -14.75 -18.98 -29.57
C SER A 348 -15.13 -17.56 -29.20
N VAL A 349 -16.42 -17.24 -29.35
CA VAL A 349 -17.04 -16.05 -28.73
C VAL A 349 -17.56 -16.41 -27.34
N VAL A 350 -17.05 -15.69 -26.33
CA VAL A 350 -17.47 -15.82 -24.92
C VAL A 350 -17.96 -14.49 -24.41
N ARG A 351 -19.16 -14.50 -23.82
CA ARG A 351 -19.72 -13.36 -23.09
C ARG A 351 -19.13 -13.27 -21.69
N CYS A 352 -18.93 -12.04 -21.24
CA CYS A 352 -18.41 -11.74 -19.93
C CYS A 352 -18.99 -10.44 -19.37
N ARG A 353 -18.93 -10.29 -18.05
CA ARG A 353 -19.27 -9.05 -17.33
C ARG A 353 -18.01 -8.51 -16.65
N THR A 354 -17.98 -7.20 -16.41
CA THR A 354 -16.93 -6.53 -15.63
C THR A 354 -17.56 -5.70 -14.52
N SER A 355 -16.78 -5.45 -13.47
CA SER A 355 -17.13 -4.59 -12.33
C SER A 355 -15.92 -3.72 -11.95
N LYS A 356 -16.13 -2.73 -11.08
CA LYS A 356 -15.04 -2.01 -10.43
C LYS A 356 -14.10 -2.99 -9.70
N PRO A 357 -12.77 -2.80 -9.76
CA PRO A 357 -11.83 -3.54 -8.91
C PRO A 357 -12.18 -3.40 -7.42
N ALA A 358 -11.92 -4.44 -6.62
CA ALA A 358 -12.24 -4.46 -5.19
C ALA A 358 -11.42 -3.45 -4.36
N CYS A 359 -10.37 -2.88 -4.94
CA CYS A 359 -9.59 -1.78 -4.37
C CYS A 359 -10.24 -0.38 -4.55
N ASN A 360 -11.47 -0.31 -5.08
CA ASN A 360 -12.13 0.95 -5.46
C ASN A 360 -13.30 1.34 -4.53
N THR A 361 -13.53 0.63 -3.42
CA THR A 361 -14.69 0.81 -2.53
C THR A 361 -14.67 2.06 -1.65
N MET A 362 -13.56 2.82 -1.59
CA MET A 362 -13.52 4.11 -0.87
C MET A 362 -13.89 5.34 -1.73
N ALA A 363 -14.41 5.16 -2.95
CA ALA A 363 -14.61 6.28 -3.89
C ALA A 363 -15.88 6.25 -4.75
N THR A 364 -17.05 5.87 -4.21
CA THR A 364 -18.37 6.37 -4.68
C THR A 364 -19.51 5.93 -3.74
N THR A 365 -20.06 6.84 -2.92
CA THR A 365 -21.41 6.72 -2.35
C THR A 365 -22.38 7.54 -3.19
N SER A 366 -22.97 6.92 -4.21
CA SER A 366 -24.13 7.49 -4.93
C SER A 366 -25.39 7.29 -4.09
N ALA A 367 -25.99 8.37 -3.62
CA ALA A 367 -27.23 8.31 -2.85
C ALA A 367 -28.40 7.74 -3.68
N PRO A 368 -29.16 6.76 -3.14
CA PRO A 368 -30.43 6.37 -3.73
C PRO A 368 -31.54 7.36 -3.33
N SER A 369 -32.32 7.79 -4.31
CA SER A 369 -33.52 8.58 -4.09
C SER A 369 -34.71 7.68 -3.73
N SER A 370 -35.36 7.90 -2.59
CA SER A 370 -36.75 7.49 -2.38
C SER A 370 -37.49 8.47 -1.46
N THR A 371 -38.64 8.92 -1.94
CA THR A 371 -39.60 9.76 -1.21
C THR A 371 -40.60 8.87 -0.46
N VAL A 372 -41.28 9.47 0.54
CA VAL A 372 -42.57 9.08 1.19
C VAL A 372 -42.46 8.70 2.68
N GLY A 373 -43.38 9.25 3.48
CA GLY A 373 -43.90 8.58 4.69
C GLY A 373 -43.52 9.24 6.01
N ARG A 374 -44.51 9.86 6.67
CA ARG A 374 -44.40 10.46 8.01
C ARG A 374 -45.07 9.54 9.05
N GLU A 375 -44.52 9.54 10.26
CA GLU A 375 -45.17 9.40 11.59
C GLU A 375 -44.73 8.26 12.56
N SER A 376 -44.29 8.71 13.74
CA SER A 376 -44.25 8.14 15.12
C SER A 376 -44.57 6.64 15.35
N ALA A 377 -43.87 5.89 16.21
CA ALA A 377 -43.62 6.18 17.64
C ALA A 377 -42.46 5.34 18.26
N ALA A 378 -42.21 5.44 19.57
CA ALA A 378 -40.94 5.11 20.23
C ALA A 378 -40.86 3.77 21.03
N SER A 379 -39.64 3.20 21.11
CA SER A 379 -39.02 2.61 22.33
C SER A 379 -37.52 2.30 22.08
N SER A 380 -36.57 3.15 22.49
CA SER A 380 -35.87 3.18 23.79
C SER A 380 -34.88 2.01 24.07
N ALA A 381 -33.60 2.19 23.72
CA ALA A 381 -32.45 1.54 24.37
C ALA A 381 -31.12 2.31 24.13
N SER A 382 -30.77 3.23 25.04
CA SER A 382 -29.45 3.84 25.31
C SER A 382 -28.45 4.12 24.16
N GLU A 383 -28.33 5.38 23.76
CA GLU A 383 -27.22 5.93 22.96
C GLU A 383 -26.01 6.37 23.82
N PRO A 384 -24.77 6.38 23.28
CA PRO A 384 -23.65 7.10 23.88
C PRO A 384 -23.76 8.62 23.61
N THR A 385 -23.28 9.42 24.57
CA THR A 385 -23.46 10.88 24.64
C THR A 385 -23.12 11.66 23.35
N ALA A 386 -24.11 12.40 22.83
CA ALA A 386 -23.91 13.34 21.74
C ALA A 386 -23.01 14.53 22.16
N HIS A 387 -21.88 14.71 21.46
CA HIS A 387 -21.15 15.98 21.46
C HIS A 387 -21.85 16.97 20.52
N PRO A 388 -21.94 18.27 20.87
CA PRO A 388 -22.56 19.27 20.01
C PRO A 388 -21.70 19.47 18.75
N SER A 389 -22.23 19.09 17.58
CA SER A 389 -21.54 19.27 16.31
C SER A 389 -21.46 20.76 15.97
N ILE A 390 -20.23 21.28 15.86
CA ILE A 390 -19.99 22.68 15.52
C ILE A 390 -20.05 22.79 13.98
N PRO A 391 -20.96 23.59 13.40
CA PRO A 391 -21.02 23.76 11.95
C PRO A 391 -19.78 24.53 11.46
N PHE A 392 -19.09 23.95 10.49
CA PHE A 392 -18.02 24.59 9.73
C PHE A 392 -18.52 24.87 8.30
N ARG A 393 -18.30 26.10 7.81
CA ARG A 393 -18.54 26.45 6.41
C ARG A 393 -17.47 27.41 5.89
N CYS A 394 -16.80 27.03 4.81
CA CYS A 394 -15.85 27.89 4.11
C CYS A 394 -16.60 28.96 3.31
N GLU A 395 -16.37 30.23 3.62
CA GLU A 395 -16.99 31.37 2.94
C GLU A 395 -16.49 31.60 1.50
N LEU A 396 -15.47 30.86 1.04
CA LEU A 396 -14.91 31.02 -0.31
C LEU A 396 -15.33 29.90 -1.29
N CYS A 397 -15.21 28.63 -0.90
CA CYS A 397 -15.60 27.50 -1.76
C CYS A 397 -16.95 26.85 -1.38
N GLY A 398 -17.57 27.27 -0.28
CA GLY A 398 -18.84 26.73 0.18
C GLY A 398 -18.77 25.36 0.87
N LEU A 399 -17.59 24.73 0.97
CA LEU A 399 -17.37 23.48 1.72
C LEU A 399 -18.00 23.61 3.11
N SER A 400 -18.93 22.72 3.43
CA SER A 400 -19.73 22.75 4.65
C SER A 400 -19.71 21.37 5.30
N GLU A 401 -19.30 21.30 6.56
CA GLU A 401 -19.15 20.06 7.32
C GLU A 401 -19.46 20.27 8.81
N SER A 402 -19.71 19.18 9.53
CA SER A 402 -19.76 19.18 11.00
C SER A 402 -18.38 18.91 11.60
N CYS A 403 -17.97 19.67 12.61
CA CYS A 403 -16.72 19.41 13.34
C CYS A 403 -16.94 19.19 14.84
N ASP A 404 -16.08 18.38 15.44
CA ASP A 404 -16.15 17.97 16.85
C ASP A 404 -15.59 19.02 17.82
N TYR A 405 -14.71 19.91 17.34
CA TYR A 405 -14.01 20.87 18.19
C TYR A 405 -13.56 22.11 17.42
N ARG A 406 -13.57 23.26 18.10
CA ARG A 406 -12.93 24.51 17.65
C ARG A 406 -11.99 25.03 18.72
N GLY A 407 -10.73 25.26 18.37
CA GLY A 407 -9.70 25.77 19.28
C GLY A 407 -8.29 25.27 18.95
N ARG A 408 -7.39 25.34 19.93
CA ARG A 408 -5.97 24.98 19.77
C ARG A 408 -5.59 23.58 20.26
N ARG A 409 -6.36 23.02 21.20
CA ARG A 409 -6.04 21.77 21.92
C ARG A 409 -7.24 20.83 21.86
N PRO A 410 -7.50 20.16 20.72
CA PRO A 410 -8.62 19.24 20.58
C PRO A 410 -8.55 18.12 21.62
N PRO A 411 -9.64 17.84 22.38
CA PRO A 411 -9.61 16.88 23.49
C PRO A 411 -9.39 15.43 23.05
N PHE A 412 -9.57 15.15 21.76
CA PHE A 412 -9.33 13.84 21.13
C PHE A 412 -7.96 13.74 20.42
N ALA A 413 -7.16 14.81 20.42
CA ALA A 413 -5.75 14.75 20.07
C ALA A 413 -4.95 15.51 21.14
N SER A 414 -4.78 14.86 22.29
CA SER A 414 -4.18 15.42 23.49
C SER A 414 -2.69 15.76 23.36
N LYS A 415 -1.99 15.16 22.38
CA LYS A 415 -0.55 15.33 22.18
C LYS A 415 -0.17 16.48 21.25
N ILE A 416 -1.14 17.24 20.73
CA ILE A 416 -0.89 18.37 19.83
C ILE A 416 -1.33 19.70 20.44
N GLU A 417 -0.63 20.75 20.07
CA GLU A 417 -1.09 22.13 20.22
C GLU A 417 -1.01 22.82 18.87
N LEU A 418 -2.16 23.27 18.37
CA LEU A 418 -2.26 23.96 17.08
C LEU A 418 -1.81 25.43 17.25
N PRO A 419 -1.12 26.00 16.24
CA PRO A 419 -0.59 27.36 16.32
C PRO A 419 -1.69 28.45 16.38
N GLU A 420 -2.91 28.10 15.95
CA GLU A 420 -4.07 28.98 15.89
C GLU A 420 -5.36 28.20 16.22
N GLU A 421 -6.47 28.91 16.40
CA GLU A 421 -7.77 28.28 16.58
C GLU A 421 -8.27 27.70 15.24
N CYS A 422 -8.34 26.38 15.17
CA CYS A 422 -8.82 25.65 14.00
C CYS A 422 -10.17 25.00 14.28
N TYR A 423 -10.91 24.73 13.20
CA TYR A 423 -12.04 23.81 13.18
C TYR A 423 -11.48 22.41 12.93
N VAL A 424 -11.72 21.50 13.87
CA VAL A 424 -11.11 20.17 13.94
C VAL A 424 -12.21 19.12 14.11
N MET A 425 -12.16 18.08 13.30
CA MET A 425 -12.98 16.88 13.50
C MET A 425 -12.08 15.67 13.75
N ARG A 426 -12.63 14.63 14.38
CA ARG A 426 -12.04 13.29 14.36
C ARG A 426 -12.01 12.82 12.90
N ASP A 427 -10.97 12.11 12.51
CA ASP A 427 -10.89 11.55 11.16
C ASP A 427 -11.95 10.45 11.00
N PRO A 428 -12.99 10.63 10.17
CA PRO A 428 -14.06 9.64 10.03
C PRO A 428 -13.61 8.43 9.20
N PHE A 429 -12.42 8.48 8.59
CA PHE A 429 -11.80 7.38 7.84
C PHE A 429 -10.77 6.62 8.68
N ALA A 430 -10.46 7.09 9.89
CA ALA A 430 -9.61 6.37 10.83
C ALA A 430 -10.41 5.27 11.54
N PRO A 431 -9.78 4.12 11.85
CA PRO A 431 -10.42 3.08 12.65
C PRO A 431 -10.81 3.62 14.02
N PRO A 432 -11.95 3.18 14.60
CA PRO A 432 -12.40 3.64 15.91
C PRO A 432 -11.29 3.38 16.95
N PRO A 433 -11.06 4.33 17.89
CA PRO A 433 -9.95 4.24 18.83
C PRO A 433 -10.10 3.00 19.72
N GLN A 434 -9.24 2.00 19.48
CA GLN A 434 -9.19 0.81 20.32
C GLN A 434 -8.81 1.22 21.75
N ALA A 435 -9.76 1.05 22.67
CA ALA A 435 -9.59 1.35 24.09
C ALA A 435 -8.69 0.31 24.77
N VAL A 436 -7.40 0.34 24.44
CA VAL A 436 -6.37 -0.52 25.04
C VAL A 436 -5.95 0.10 26.38
N PRO A 437 -6.07 -0.62 27.51
CA PRO A 437 -5.50 -0.15 28.78
C PRO A 437 -4.03 0.22 28.60
N ASP A 438 -3.61 1.35 29.16
CA ASP A 438 -2.25 1.90 29.11
C ASP A 438 -1.71 2.31 27.71
N LYS A 439 -2.53 2.32 26.66
CA LYS A 439 -2.20 3.00 25.40
C LYS A 439 -3.20 4.14 25.11
N PRO A 440 -2.72 5.37 24.85
CA PRO A 440 -3.62 6.45 24.43
C PRO A 440 -4.24 6.11 23.08
N ALA A 441 -5.53 6.42 22.95
CA ALA A 441 -6.30 6.31 21.72
C ALA A 441 -5.53 6.87 20.51
N SER A 442 -5.75 6.27 19.34
CA SER A 442 -5.20 6.75 18.06
C SER A 442 -5.77 8.13 17.73
N GLU A 443 -4.93 9.16 17.91
CA GLU A 443 -5.30 10.58 17.77
C GLU A 443 -5.37 11.02 16.28
N HIS A 444 -6.29 10.43 15.51
CA HIS A 444 -6.54 10.82 14.11
C HIS A 444 -7.57 11.95 14.04
N TYR A 445 -7.21 13.05 13.39
CA TYR A 445 -8.02 14.24 13.26
C TYR A 445 -7.80 14.94 11.91
N LEU A 446 -8.82 15.65 11.44
CA LEU A 446 -8.77 16.48 10.24
C LEU A 446 -8.89 17.96 10.62
N LEU A 447 -8.02 18.78 10.03
CA LEU A 447 -8.07 20.24 10.13
C LEU A 447 -8.87 20.82 8.97
N LEU A 448 -10.16 21.09 9.20
CA LEU A 448 -11.05 21.59 8.15
C LEU A 448 -10.70 23.02 7.72
N GLY A 449 -10.45 23.89 8.69
CA GLY A 449 -10.28 25.32 8.45
C GLY A 449 -9.89 26.11 9.69
N ALA A 450 -9.76 27.42 9.50
CA ALA A 450 -9.54 28.42 10.54
C ALA A 450 -10.12 29.76 10.06
N ASP A 451 -10.24 30.74 10.95
CA ASP A 451 -10.67 32.07 10.55
C ASP A 451 -9.48 32.87 10.00
N CYS A 452 -9.73 33.63 8.93
CA CYS A 452 -8.73 34.53 8.38
C CYS A 452 -8.30 35.56 9.43
N HIS A 453 -7.00 35.61 9.74
CA HIS A 453 -6.42 36.55 10.69
C HIS A 453 -6.77 38.02 10.38
N SER A 454 -6.80 38.39 9.09
CA SER A 454 -7.05 39.78 8.64
C SER A 454 -8.54 40.17 8.53
N CYS A 455 -9.45 39.25 8.21
CA CYS A 455 -10.86 39.57 7.95
C CYS A 455 -11.89 38.73 8.71
N ARG A 456 -11.43 37.81 9.57
CA ARG A 456 -12.22 36.91 10.43
C ARG A 456 -13.21 35.98 9.74
N ARG A 457 -13.25 35.96 8.40
CA ARG A 457 -14.03 34.98 7.63
C ARG A 457 -13.50 33.56 7.82
N THR A 458 -14.41 32.60 7.97
CA THR A 458 -14.09 31.19 8.13
C THR A 458 -13.69 30.59 6.78
N VAL A 459 -12.49 30.00 6.69
CA VAL A 459 -11.94 29.44 5.44
C VAL A 459 -11.31 28.07 5.64
N CYS A 460 -11.47 27.18 4.66
CA CYS A 460 -10.87 25.86 4.70
C CYS A 460 -9.36 25.88 4.39
N LYS A 461 -8.66 24.82 4.80
CA LYS A 461 -7.20 24.65 4.58
C LYS A 461 -6.82 24.30 3.13
N ALA A 462 -7.77 24.29 2.18
CA ALA A 462 -7.48 24.07 0.77
C ALA A 462 -6.64 25.21 0.18
N SER A 463 -5.70 24.87 -0.71
CA SER A 463 -4.75 25.81 -1.34
C SER A 463 -5.43 26.95 -2.10
N GLU A 464 -6.63 26.74 -2.63
CA GLU A 464 -7.44 27.75 -3.32
C GLU A 464 -8.05 28.79 -2.36
N CYS A 465 -8.26 28.43 -1.09
CA CYS A 465 -9.03 29.22 -0.13
C CYS A 465 -8.17 29.96 0.88
N SER A 466 -7.07 29.36 1.33
CA SER A 466 -6.24 29.95 2.38
C SER A 466 -4.74 29.66 2.25
N PHE A 467 -3.97 30.50 2.94
CA PHE A 467 -2.52 30.44 3.05
C PHE A 467 -2.13 30.54 4.53
N PHE A 468 -1.23 29.67 4.99
CA PHE A 468 -0.77 29.68 6.38
C PHE A 468 0.64 30.27 6.49
N TYR A 469 0.77 31.31 7.32
CA TYR A 469 2.06 31.90 7.69
C TYR A 469 1.98 32.45 9.12
N GLY A 470 2.21 31.57 10.11
CA GLY A 470 2.02 31.86 11.54
C GLY A 470 0.53 31.91 11.97
N ALA A 471 -0.33 32.43 11.10
CA ALA A 471 -1.78 32.34 11.14
C ALA A 471 -2.33 32.10 9.72
N THR A 472 -3.62 31.77 9.63
CA THR A 472 -4.35 31.58 8.37
C THR A 472 -4.78 32.92 7.77
N PHE A 473 -4.55 33.09 6.48
CA PHE A 473 -5.03 34.22 5.68
C PHE A 473 -5.86 33.67 4.52
N CYS A 474 -7.06 34.23 4.28
CA CYS A 474 -7.85 33.85 3.11
C CYS A 474 -7.19 34.35 1.81
N ARG A 475 -7.52 33.74 0.67
CA ARG A 475 -7.00 34.12 -0.66
C ARG A 475 -7.07 35.62 -0.93
N GLN A 476 -8.22 36.24 -0.66
CA GLN A 476 -8.44 37.68 -0.88
C GLN A 476 -7.46 38.54 -0.06
N CYS A 477 -7.32 38.28 1.26
CA CYS A 477 -6.39 39.02 2.10
C CYS A 477 -4.93 38.75 1.74
N SER A 478 -4.57 37.49 1.42
CA SER A 478 -3.22 37.10 1.04
C SER A 478 -2.75 37.82 -0.22
N VAL A 479 -3.63 37.97 -1.23
CA VAL A 479 -3.32 38.68 -2.48
C VAL A 479 -3.32 40.20 -2.27
N GLN A 480 -4.36 40.77 -1.65
CA GLN A 480 -4.48 42.23 -1.44
C GLN A 480 -3.35 42.79 -0.57
N ARG A 481 -2.93 42.03 0.45
CA ARG A 481 -1.88 42.43 1.41
C ARG A 481 -0.56 41.74 1.16
N VAL A 482 -0.30 41.24 -0.06
CA VAL A 482 0.93 40.49 -0.38
C VAL A 482 2.21 41.26 -0.05
N GLN A 483 2.16 42.60 -0.03
CA GLN A 483 3.30 43.45 0.33
C GLN A 483 3.60 43.52 1.84
N GLU A 484 2.65 43.13 2.71
CA GLU A 484 2.84 43.07 4.17
C GLU A 484 3.65 41.81 4.60
N PHE A 485 3.68 40.77 3.75
CA PHE A 485 4.46 39.55 4.00
C PHE A 485 5.96 39.71 3.67
N PRO A 486 6.88 38.92 4.25
CA PRO A 486 8.29 38.90 3.84
C PRO A 486 8.49 38.48 2.38
N LEU A 487 9.56 38.96 1.75
CA LEU A 487 9.84 38.77 0.30
C LEU A 487 9.77 37.30 -0.15
N GLU A 488 10.31 36.37 0.66
CA GLU A 488 10.30 34.92 0.43
C GLU A 488 8.90 34.29 0.43
N VAL A 489 7.95 34.94 1.12
CA VAL A 489 6.56 34.52 1.23
C VAL A 489 5.73 35.08 0.07
N ARG A 490 6.05 36.31 -0.41
CA ARG A 490 5.35 36.95 -1.54
C ARG A 490 5.38 36.09 -2.80
N SER A 491 6.51 35.42 -3.08
CA SER A 491 6.64 34.53 -4.23
C SER A 491 5.78 33.27 -4.11
N LYS A 492 5.63 32.72 -2.90
CA LYS A 492 4.75 31.57 -2.60
C LYS A 492 3.27 31.96 -2.73
N ILE A 493 2.85 33.07 -2.13
CA ILE A 493 1.48 33.62 -2.26
C ILE A 493 1.13 33.85 -3.73
N LYS A 494 2.04 34.47 -4.50
CA LYS A 494 1.85 34.65 -5.94
C LYS A 494 1.71 33.31 -6.66
N LYS A 495 2.63 32.37 -6.46
CA LYS A 495 2.58 31.04 -7.11
C LYS A 495 1.33 30.22 -6.75
N GLN A 496 0.76 30.43 -5.56
CA GLN A 496 -0.40 29.68 -5.09
C GLN A 496 -1.74 30.27 -5.57
N PHE A 497 -1.82 31.59 -5.82
CA PHE A 497 -3.08 32.27 -6.13
C PHE A 497 -3.11 33.00 -7.50
N SER A 498 -2.03 32.90 -8.29
CA SER A 498 -1.90 33.44 -9.66
C SER A 498 -2.82 32.75 -10.65
#